data_AF-A0A914NHC7-F1
#
_entry.id   AF-A0A914NHC7-F1
#
_cell.length_a   1.000
_cell.length_b   1.000
_cell.length_c   1.000
_cell.angle_alpha   90.00
_cell.angle_beta   90.00
_cell.angle_gamma   90.00
#
_symmetry.space_group_name_H-M   'P 1'
#
loop_
_entity.id
_entity.type
_entity.pdbx_description
1 polymer ?
#
loop_
_entity_poly.entity_id
_entity_poly.type
_entity_poly.pdbx_seq_one_letter_code
_entity_poly.pdbx_strand_id
1 'polypeptide(L)'
;MSITSLITFIPLIQSKERNLIRIERTHEIPTNVCLVASGPFEGIIINKLVENYEELPTQFPCSFSVWISSDGGKTLKQEIRSFRFCFFNNIQLALRAETSQRFIKNIFERNFPKDYVSFFKLLLRLMKEDYPQLRAIDVEMKFAAGSEKMAMPNAKQFINDGELENLTSSHVKEALEHAYPNSVTEEDLAESLRCSVEEIRHFLSILEKEGHIEQLPNQIGEWIRKAYIPEPQHNIQDKHPQTVAIITCLFPEKQSVDTIIENRTTKHRYLFLKIF
;
A
#
# COMPACT_ATOMS: atom_id res chain seq x y z
N MET A 1 36.40 4.22 5.93
CA MET A 1 36.14 2.83 6.34
C MET A 1 34.66 2.71 6.63
N SER A 2 33.90 2.04 5.75
CA SER A 2 32.45 1.87 5.95
C SER A 2 32.28 0.80 7.03
N ILE A 3 32.06 1.21 8.28
CA ILE A 3 31.53 0.30 9.29
C ILE A 3 30.09 0.04 8.86
N THR A 4 29.84 -1.05 8.17
CA THR A 4 28.49 -1.51 7.84
C THR A 4 27.74 -1.73 9.15
N SER A 5 26.92 -0.75 9.54
CA SER A 5 26.08 -0.86 10.73
C SER A 5 25.07 -1.99 10.50
N LEU A 6 25.12 -3.01 11.35
CA LEU A 6 24.16 -4.10 11.36
C LEU A 6 22.86 -3.60 11.99
N ILE A 7 21.72 -4.15 11.57
CA ILE A 7 20.42 -3.89 12.18
C ILE A 7 20.00 -5.15 12.94
N THR A 8 19.93 -5.06 14.26
CA THR A 8 19.54 -6.18 15.12
C THR A 8 18.10 -6.01 15.58
N PHE A 9 17.28 -7.01 15.30
CA PHE A 9 15.94 -7.20 15.84
C PHE A 9 16.04 -8.00 17.14
N ILE A 10 15.62 -7.42 18.25
CA ILE A 10 15.76 -7.99 19.59
C ILE A 10 14.39 -8.04 20.25
N PRO A 11 13.78 -9.23 20.42
CA PRO A 11 12.62 -9.36 21.29
C PRO A 11 13.06 -9.16 22.74
N LEU A 12 12.47 -8.15 23.40
CA LEU A 12 12.74 -7.79 24.79
C LEU A 12 11.71 -8.39 25.75
N ILE A 13 10.44 -8.37 25.33
CA ILE A 13 9.32 -9.00 26.05
C ILE A 13 8.47 -9.76 25.04
N GLN A 14 8.09 -10.98 25.39
CA GLN A 14 7.15 -11.77 24.59
C GLN A 14 6.06 -12.37 25.49
N SER A 15 4.82 -12.03 25.22
CA SER A 15 3.66 -12.58 25.95
C SER A 15 2.42 -12.58 25.06
N LYS A 16 1.32 -13.18 25.56
CA LYS A 16 0.04 -13.23 24.84
C LYS A 16 -0.59 -11.86 24.64
N GLU A 17 -0.28 -10.89 25.50
CA GLU A 17 -0.99 -9.60 25.59
C GLU A 17 -0.10 -8.41 25.25
N ARG A 18 1.21 -8.57 25.40
CA ARG A 18 2.21 -7.52 25.25
C ARG A 18 3.50 -8.08 24.70
N ASN A 19 4.02 -7.43 23.67
CA ASN A 19 5.34 -7.70 23.12
C ASN A 19 6.12 -6.40 23.05
N LEU A 20 7.40 -6.44 23.42
CA LEU A 20 8.32 -5.33 23.27
C LEU A 20 9.50 -5.79 22.43
N ILE A 21 9.79 -5.05 21.37
CA ILE A 21 10.86 -5.36 20.42
C ILE A 21 11.72 -4.12 20.28
N ARG A 22 13.04 -4.32 20.27
CA ARG A 22 14.02 -3.31 19.93
C ARG A 22 14.60 -3.59 18.56
N ILE A 23 14.62 -2.59 17.70
CA ILE A 23 15.41 -2.61 16.46
C ILE A 23 16.55 -1.63 16.65
N GLU A 24 17.77 -2.13 16.73
CA GLU A 24 18.96 -1.36 17.09
C GLU A 24 20.08 -1.51 16.06
N ARG A 25 20.86 -0.45 15.88
CA ARG A 25 22.12 -0.51 15.14
C ARG A 25 23.22 -1.10 16.01
N THR A 26 23.85 -2.16 15.54
CA THR A 26 25.01 -2.79 16.19
C THR A 26 26.22 -2.80 15.27
N HIS A 27 27.40 -2.85 15.85
CA HIS A 27 28.68 -2.93 15.11
C HIS A 27 29.19 -4.36 14.98
N GLU A 28 28.78 -5.22 15.91
CA GLU A 28 29.19 -6.61 15.99
C GLU A 28 27.96 -7.52 15.99
N ILE A 29 28.17 -8.76 15.57
CA ILE A 29 27.16 -9.80 15.64
C ILE A 29 27.02 -10.20 17.12
N PRO A 30 25.82 -10.08 17.73
CA PRO A 30 25.61 -10.49 19.11
C PRO A 30 25.90 -11.98 19.32
N THR A 31 26.18 -12.38 20.55
CA THR A 31 26.40 -13.80 20.89
C THR A 31 25.11 -14.63 20.87
N ASN A 32 23.97 -14.03 21.21
CA ASN A 32 22.69 -14.72 21.34
C ASN A 32 21.79 -14.58 20.10
N VAL A 33 22.33 -14.94 18.94
CA VAL A 33 21.67 -14.78 17.64
C VAL A 33 20.83 -16.01 17.30
N CYS A 34 19.64 -15.75 16.75
CA CYS A 34 18.77 -16.75 16.15
C CYS A 34 19.06 -16.89 14.66
N LEU A 35 19.20 -15.76 13.95
CA LEU A 35 19.43 -15.72 12.51
C LEU A 35 20.32 -14.52 12.14
N VAL A 36 21.28 -14.76 11.25
CA VAL A 36 21.94 -13.71 10.46
C VAL A 36 21.38 -13.79 9.05
N ALA A 37 20.70 -12.74 8.61
CA ALA A 37 20.06 -12.73 7.30
C ALA A 37 21.07 -12.54 6.17
N SER A 38 20.77 -13.08 5.00
CA SER A 38 21.58 -13.01 3.78
C SER A 38 20.77 -12.48 2.59
N GLY A 39 21.44 -12.24 1.45
CA GLY A 39 20.81 -11.75 0.23
C GLY A 39 20.20 -10.35 0.42
N PRO A 40 18.95 -10.10 -0.01
CA PRO A 40 18.32 -8.77 0.11
C PRO A 40 18.23 -8.23 1.55
N PHE A 41 18.31 -9.12 2.55
CA PHE A 41 18.23 -8.78 3.96
C PHE A 41 19.60 -8.82 4.66
N GLU A 42 20.70 -8.90 3.90
CA GLU A 42 22.06 -8.87 4.46
C GLU A 42 22.28 -7.71 5.41
N GLY A 43 22.96 -7.96 6.53
CA GLY A 43 23.17 -6.98 7.60
C GLY A 43 22.02 -6.86 8.60
N ILE A 44 20.95 -7.65 8.44
CA ILE A 44 19.90 -7.81 9.46
C ILE A 44 20.20 -9.04 10.33
N ILE A 45 20.06 -8.87 11.64
CA ILE A 45 20.24 -9.92 12.65
C ILE A 45 18.94 -10.07 13.42
N ILE A 46 18.54 -11.31 13.71
CA ILE A 46 17.44 -11.63 14.60
C ILE A 46 18.01 -12.29 15.86
N ASN A 47 17.85 -11.65 17.01
CA ASN A 47 18.26 -12.19 18.30
C ASN A 47 17.19 -13.10 18.89
N LYS A 48 17.63 -13.95 19.82
CA LYS A 48 16.71 -14.65 20.74
C LYS A 48 16.15 -13.67 21.76
N LEU A 49 15.06 -14.09 22.43
CA LEU A 49 14.50 -13.36 23.56
C LEU A 49 15.59 -13.17 24.63
N VAL A 50 15.76 -11.93 25.07
CA VAL A 50 16.73 -11.58 26.11
C VAL A 50 16.12 -11.80 27.50
N GLU A 51 16.95 -12.19 28.47
CA GLU A 51 16.51 -12.35 29.86
C GLU A 51 16.40 -10.99 30.57
N ASN A 52 17.32 -10.08 30.27
CA ASN A 52 17.37 -8.73 30.81
C ASN A 52 17.72 -7.75 29.69
N TYR A 53 17.19 -6.53 29.76
CA TYR A 53 17.51 -5.47 28.82
C TYR A 53 17.61 -4.11 29.52
N GLU A 54 18.46 -3.25 28.98
CA GLU A 54 18.57 -1.87 29.45
C GLU A 54 17.54 -0.96 28.77
N GLU A 55 16.93 -0.08 29.55
CA GLU A 55 16.10 0.99 29.00
C GLU A 55 16.97 2.05 28.33
N LEU A 56 16.57 2.45 27.12
CA LEU A 56 17.29 3.50 26.40
C LEU A 56 16.64 4.86 26.65
N PRO A 57 17.40 5.97 26.55
CA PRO A 57 16.87 7.31 26.66
C PRO A 57 16.04 7.64 25.41
N THR A 58 14.80 7.16 25.38
CA THR A 58 13.90 7.35 24.25
C THR A 58 13.15 8.68 24.31
N GLN A 59 12.81 9.21 23.14
CA GLN A 59 12.14 10.50 22.97
C GLN A 59 10.98 10.36 21.96
N PHE A 60 10.09 11.36 21.96
CA PHE A 60 8.99 11.51 20.99
C PHE A 60 8.09 10.25 20.86
N PRO A 61 7.48 9.78 21.98
CA PRO A 61 6.61 8.63 21.92
C PRO A 61 5.45 8.88 20.96
N CYS A 62 5.15 7.91 20.11
CA CYS A 62 4.02 7.94 19.20
C CYS A 62 3.31 6.60 19.23
N SER A 63 1.98 6.62 19.23
CA SER A 63 1.17 5.40 19.26
C SER A 63 0.02 5.48 18.29
N PHE A 64 -0.32 4.36 17.68
CA PHE A 64 -1.53 4.19 16.89
C PHE A 64 -2.18 2.84 17.19
N SER A 65 -3.48 2.73 16.90
CA SER A 65 -4.22 1.48 17.05
C SER A 65 -4.45 0.82 15.72
N VAL A 66 -4.37 -0.52 15.71
CA VAL A 66 -4.77 -1.37 14.59
C VAL A 66 -5.79 -2.39 15.07
N TRP A 67 -6.67 -2.81 14.18
CA TRP A 67 -7.63 -3.87 14.45
C TRP A 67 -7.16 -5.13 13.72
N ILE A 68 -6.94 -6.18 14.49
CA ILE A 68 -6.38 -7.45 14.02
C ILE A 68 -7.49 -8.49 14.04
N SER A 69 -7.61 -9.23 12.94
CA SER A 69 -8.45 -10.42 12.85
C SER A 69 -7.59 -11.64 12.55
N SER A 70 -7.91 -12.74 13.22
CA SER A 70 -7.32 -14.07 12.97
C SER A 70 -8.26 -14.99 12.15
N ASP A 71 -9.45 -14.51 11.80
CA ASP A 71 -10.56 -15.31 11.25
C ASP A 71 -11.21 -14.65 10.02
N GLY A 72 -10.46 -13.84 9.28
CA GLY A 72 -10.93 -13.21 8.04
C GLY A 72 -11.92 -12.06 8.25
N GLY A 73 -11.84 -11.38 9.39
CA GLY A 73 -12.60 -10.17 9.72
C GLY A 73 -13.78 -10.36 10.68
N LYS A 74 -14.05 -11.59 11.16
CA LYS A 74 -15.23 -11.86 12.01
C LYS A 74 -15.03 -11.38 13.44
N THR A 75 -13.84 -11.56 13.99
CA THR A 75 -13.47 -11.04 15.30
C THR A 75 -12.29 -10.08 15.18
N LEU A 76 -12.49 -8.86 15.68
CA LEU A 76 -11.47 -7.82 15.68
C LEU A 76 -10.98 -7.58 17.11
N LYS A 77 -9.66 -7.63 17.29
CA LYS A 77 -8.98 -7.23 18.50
C LYS A 77 -8.16 -5.97 18.23
N GLN A 78 -8.36 -4.95 19.04
CA GLN A 78 -7.57 -3.73 18.95
C GLN A 78 -6.19 -3.98 19.58
N GLU A 79 -5.14 -3.70 18.83
CA GLU A 79 -3.75 -3.67 19.29
C GLU A 79 -3.25 -2.23 19.19
N ILE A 80 -2.64 -1.74 20.27
CA ILE A 80 -1.96 -0.46 20.35
C ILE A 80 -0.48 -0.72 20.04
N ARG A 81 0.05 -0.02 19.05
CA ARG A 81 1.47 -0.04 18.67
C ARG A 81 2.11 1.28 19.07
N SER A 82 3.06 1.23 19.98
CA SER A 82 3.76 2.38 20.55
C SER A 82 5.23 2.35 20.15
N PHE A 83 5.72 3.48 19.65
CA PHE A 83 7.08 3.69 19.20
C PHE A 83 7.80 4.63 20.16
N ARG A 84 9.03 4.26 20.53
CA ARG A 84 9.92 5.07 21.34
C ARG A 84 11.27 5.16 20.62
N PHE A 85 11.69 6.38 20.29
CA PHE A 85 12.85 6.61 19.41
C PHE A 85 14.10 6.93 20.21
N CYS A 86 15.21 6.25 19.93
CA CYS A 86 16.52 6.56 20.49
C CYS A 86 17.46 7.03 19.39
N PHE A 87 17.99 8.24 19.54
CA PHE A 87 18.89 8.88 18.59
C PHE A 87 20.33 8.80 19.06
N PHE A 88 21.28 8.93 18.13
CA PHE A 88 22.67 9.19 18.51
C PHE A 88 22.80 10.58 19.17
N ASN A 89 23.73 10.69 20.11
CA ASN A 89 23.89 11.89 20.95
C ASN A 89 24.22 13.15 20.14
N ASN A 90 24.87 13.01 18.99
CA ASN A 90 25.27 14.10 18.09
C ASN A 90 24.11 14.70 17.27
N ILE A 91 22.92 14.12 17.31
CA ILE A 91 21.77 14.61 16.53
C ILE A 91 21.09 15.75 17.30
N GLN A 92 20.80 16.87 16.63
CA GLN A 92 20.10 18.03 17.23
C GLN A 92 18.62 17.72 17.52
N LEU A 93 18.08 18.27 18.62
CA LEU A 93 16.72 17.97 19.09
C LEU A 93 15.62 18.24 18.04
N ALA A 94 15.70 19.34 17.29
CA ALA A 94 14.74 19.66 16.24
C ALA A 94 14.70 18.57 15.15
N LEU A 95 15.88 18.13 14.71
CA LEU A 95 16.00 17.05 13.73
C LEU A 95 15.51 15.70 14.27
N ARG A 96 15.67 15.44 15.59
CA ARG A 96 15.11 14.23 16.22
C ARG A 96 13.58 14.22 16.18
N ALA A 97 12.95 15.36 16.47
CA ALA A 97 11.49 15.50 16.41
C ALA A 97 10.97 15.29 14.98
N GLU A 98 11.55 16.00 14.01
CA GLU A 98 11.22 15.89 12.58
C GLU A 98 11.43 14.45 12.07
N THR A 99 12.53 13.82 12.45
CA THR A 99 12.82 12.43 12.08
C THR A 99 11.78 11.47 12.63
N SER A 100 11.39 11.61 13.91
CA SER A 100 10.41 10.73 14.54
C SER A 100 9.06 10.82 13.83
N GLN A 101 8.61 12.05 13.53
CA GLN A 101 7.37 12.29 12.80
C GLN A 101 7.42 11.71 11.39
N ARG A 102 8.52 11.96 10.65
CA ARG A 102 8.71 11.43 9.30
C ARG A 102 8.74 9.89 9.30
N PHE A 103 9.36 9.27 10.30
CA PHE A 103 9.40 7.81 10.44
C PHE A 103 8.00 7.24 10.52
N ILE A 104 7.15 7.79 11.41
CA ILE A 104 5.76 7.35 11.55
C ILE A 104 4.98 7.59 10.26
N LYS A 105 5.12 8.76 9.63
CA LYS A 105 4.48 9.08 8.35
C LYS A 105 4.82 8.05 7.26
N ASN A 106 6.10 7.69 7.13
CA ASN A 106 6.56 6.72 6.14
C ASN A 106 6.00 5.30 6.36
N ILE A 107 5.61 4.92 7.58
CA ILE A 107 4.93 3.65 7.86
C ILE A 107 3.56 3.62 7.17
N PHE A 108 2.83 4.75 7.14
CA PHE A 108 1.49 4.85 6.58
C PHE A 108 1.49 5.07 5.06
N GLU A 109 2.43 5.83 4.53
CA GLU A 109 2.46 6.17 3.09
C GLU A 109 2.89 5.00 2.18
N ARG A 110 3.70 4.07 2.68
CA ARG A 110 4.26 2.96 1.87
C ARG A 110 3.37 1.71 1.89
N ASN A 111 2.08 1.84 1.61
CA ASN A 111 1.09 0.76 1.70
C ASN A 111 1.14 0.05 3.06
N PHE A 112 0.38 0.55 4.04
CA PHE A 112 0.43 0.07 5.41
C PHE A 112 0.37 -1.48 5.49
N PRO A 113 1.32 -2.14 6.18
CA PRO A 113 1.43 -3.60 6.20
C PRO A 113 0.19 -4.31 6.77
N LYS A 114 -0.26 -5.36 6.07
CA LYS A 114 -1.46 -6.14 6.44
C LYS A 114 -1.21 -7.21 7.52
N ASP A 115 0.05 -7.55 7.77
CA ASP A 115 0.46 -8.59 8.71
C ASP A 115 1.74 -8.19 9.47
N TYR A 116 2.05 -8.89 10.57
CA TYR A 116 3.21 -8.58 11.40
C TYR A 116 4.56 -8.77 10.68
N VAL A 117 4.68 -9.77 9.80
CA VAL A 117 5.93 -10.05 9.10
C VAL A 117 6.25 -8.91 8.14
N SER A 118 5.25 -8.49 7.35
CA SER A 118 5.35 -7.34 6.46
C SER A 118 5.60 -6.04 7.24
N PHE A 119 4.99 -5.90 8.43
CA PHE A 119 5.21 -4.76 9.32
C PHE A 119 6.66 -4.67 9.79
N PHE A 120 7.21 -5.74 10.35
CA PHE A 120 8.60 -5.72 10.83
C PHE A 120 9.61 -5.64 9.70
N LYS A 121 9.34 -6.25 8.53
CA LYS A 121 10.17 -6.06 7.34
C LYS A 121 10.24 -4.59 6.91
N LEU A 122 9.12 -3.87 6.97
CA LEU A 122 9.09 -2.44 6.71
C LEU A 122 9.96 -1.69 7.72
N LEU A 123 9.77 -1.92 9.03
CA LEU A 123 10.56 -1.23 10.06
C LEU A 123 12.06 -1.49 9.94
N LEU A 124 12.45 -2.74 9.66
CA LEU A 124 13.84 -3.12 9.45
C LEU A 124 14.44 -2.41 8.23
N ARG A 125 13.69 -2.28 7.14
CA ARG A 125 14.13 -1.56 5.94
C ARG A 125 14.29 -0.06 6.21
N LEU A 126 13.28 0.57 6.83
CA LEU A 126 13.35 1.99 7.21
C LEU A 126 14.58 2.22 8.10
N MET A 127 14.77 1.40 9.14
CA MET A 127 15.95 1.45 9.99
C MET A 127 17.24 1.18 9.22
N LYS A 128 17.28 0.33 8.20
CA LYS A 128 18.52 0.05 7.45
C LYS A 128 18.90 1.19 6.50
N GLU A 129 17.94 1.69 5.74
CA GLU A 129 18.18 2.50 4.53
C GLU A 129 17.89 3.99 4.75
N ASP A 130 16.76 4.33 5.37
CA ASP A 130 16.20 5.68 5.34
C ASP A 130 16.55 6.52 6.58
N TYR A 131 16.92 5.89 7.70
CA TYR A 131 17.08 6.56 9.00
C TYR A 131 18.44 6.28 9.70
N PRO A 132 19.57 6.70 9.13
CA PRO A 132 20.92 6.55 9.73
C PRO A 132 21.08 7.22 11.11
N GLN A 133 20.31 8.26 11.40
CA GLN A 133 20.35 9.03 12.65
C GLN A 133 19.72 8.32 13.86
N LEU A 134 18.90 7.29 13.62
CA LEU A 134 18.32 6.46 14.68
C LEU A 134 19.34 5.43 15.15
N ARG A 135 19.61 5.42 16.46
CA ARG A 135 20.40 4.37 17.10
C ARG A 135 19.54 3.14 17.33
N ALA A 136 18.34 3.33 17.87
CA ALA A 136 17.39 2.26 18.12
C ALA A 136 15.94 2.77 18.10
N ILE A 137 15.01 1.85 17.87
CA ILE A 137 13.58 2.07 18.11
C ILE A 137 13.04 0.93 18.97
N ASP A 138 12.28 1.28 20.00
CA ASP A 138 11.50 0.34 20.78
C ASP A 138 10.06 0.38 20.28
N VAL A 139 9.55 -0.79 19.90
CA VAL A 139 8.20 -1.00 19.39
C VAL A 139 7.46 -1.90 20.36
N GLU A 140 6.50 -1.33 21.06
CA GLU A 140 5.63 -2.04 21.98
C GLU A 140 4.28 -2.29 21.31
N MET A 141 3.84 -3.54 21.34
CA MET A 141 2.54 -3.97 20.82
C MET A 141 1.75 -4.57 21.97
N LYS A 142 0.60 -3.98 22.27
CA LYS A 142 -0.24 -4.38 23.42
C LYS A 142 -1.70 -4.45 22.98
N PHE A 143 -2.40 -5.54 23.31
CA PHE A 143 -3.85 -5.58 23.10
C PHE A 143 -4.56 -4.60 24.05
N ALA A 144 -5.45 -3.78 23.50
CA ALA A 144 -6.18 -2.79 24.27
C ALA A 144 -7.14 -3.46 25.27
N ALA A 145 -7.12 -3.00 26.52
CA ALA A 145 -7.96 -3.49 27.60
C ALA A 145 -8.64 -2.34 28.35
N GLY A 146 -9.79 -2.61 28.96
CA GLY A 146 -10.52 -1.62 29.76
C GLY A 146 -10.77 -0.31 29.02
N SER A 147 -10.34 0.80 29.62
CA SER A 147 -10.49 2.16 29.12
C SER A 147 -9.56 2.53 27.96
N GLU A 148 -8.55 1.72 27.65
CA GLU A 148 -7.67 1.94 26.48
C GLU A 148 -8.34 1.51 25.16
N LYS A 149 -9.46 0.80 25.25
CA LYS A 149 -10.22 0.40 24.06
C LYS A 149 -10.87 1.62 23.42
N MET A 150 -10.57 1.82 22.15
CA MET A 150 -11.21 2.81 21.31
C MET A 150 -12.21 2.10 20.40
N ALA A 151 -13.33 2.76 20.14
CA ALA A 151 -14.23 2.31 19.09
C ALA A 151 -13.45 2.29 17.77
N MET A 152 -13.61 1.22 16.98
CA MET A 152 -13.07 1.21 15.63
C MET A 152 -13.65 2.41 14.90
N PRO A 153 -12.82 3.35 14.41
CA PRO A 153 -13.33 4.50 13.70
C PRO A 153 -14.14 3.99 12.51
N ASN A 154 -15.36 4.50 12.37
CA ASN A 154 -16.13 4.18 11.18
C ASN A 154 -15.36 4.78 10.00
N ALA A 155 -15.08 4.00 8.95
CA ALA A 155 -14.42 4.52 7.76
C ALA A 155 -15.21 5.68 7.11
N LYS A 156 -16.50 5.86 7.48
CA LYS A 156 -17.33 7.02 7.14
C LYS A 156 -17.02 8.29 7.95
N GLN A 157 -16.43 8.19 9.14
CA GLN A 157 -16.08 9.33 10.00
C GLN A 157 -14.76 10.01 9.59
N PHE A 158 -13.81 9.29 8.99
CA PHE A 158 -12.57 9.88 8.47
C PHE A 158 -12.72 10.62 7.14
N ILE A 159 -13.88 10.49 6.49
CA ILE A 159 -14.26 11.32 5.33
C ILE A 159 -14.61 12.75 5.80
N ASN A 160 -14.86 12.97 7.09
CA ASN A 160 -15.36 14.26 7.60
C ASN A 160 -14.28 15.23 8.11
N ASP A 161 -13.04 14.81 8.38
CA ASP A 161 -12.03 15.66 9.05
C ASP A 161 -10.85 16.11 8.16
N GLY A 162 -10.83 15.72 6.89
CA GLY A 162 -9.96 16.31 5.87
C GLY A 162 -10.83 16.92 4.80
N GLU A 163 -10.81 18.25 4.67
CA GLU A 163 -11.51 19.08 3.69
C GLU A 163 -12.46 18.31 2.76
N LEU A 164 -13.76 18.39 3.05
CA LEU A 164 -14.85 17.80 2.28
C LEU A 164 -14.77 18.33 0.84
N GLU A 165 -14.00 17.69 -0.03
CA GLU A 165 -14.25 17.80 -1.45
C GLU A 165 -15.55 17.03 -1.67
N ASN A 166 -16.66 17.79 -1.72
CA ASN A 166 -17.97 17.25 -2.04
C ASN A 166 -17.82 16.32 -3.25
N LEU A 167 -18.50 15.18 -3.25
CA LEU A 167 -18.52 14.32 -4.42
C LEU A 167 -18.87 15.16 -5.65
N THR A 168 -17.99 15.17 -6.63
CA THR A 168 -18.12 15.94 -7.88
C THR A 168 -18.03 14.98 -9.07
N SER A 169 -18.42 15.47 -10.25
CA SER A 169 -18.25 14.72 -11.50
C SER A 169 -16.79 14.30 -11.76
N SER A 170 -15.80 15.05 -11.26
CA SER A 170 -14.37 14.71 -11.37
C SER A 170 -14.03 13.37 -10.72
N HIS A 171 -14.61 13.07 -9.56
CA HIS A 171 -14.36 11.81 -8.84
C HIS A 171 -14.93 10.61 -9.59
N VAL A 172 -16.13 10.76 -10.16
CA VAL A 172 -16.75 9.71 -11.01
C VAL A 172 -15.93 9.49 -12.28
N LYS A 173 -15.43 10.58 -12.88
CA LYS A 173 -14.56 10.52 -14.05
C LYS A 173 -13.24 9.81 -13.74
N GLU A 174 -12.59 10.11 -12.62
CA GLU A 174 -11.36 9.44 -12.18
C GLU A 174 -11.55 7.93 -11.96
N ALA A 175 -12.66 7.53 -11.32
CA ALA A 175 -12.99 6.12 -11.14
C ALA A 175 -13.13 5.38 -12.49
N LEU A 176 -13.78 6.00 -13.48
CA LEU A 176 -13.93 5.45 -14.84
C LEU A 176 -12.61 5.45 -15.62
N GLU A 177 -11.71 6.42 -15.37
CA GLU A 177 -10.35 6.45 -15.93
C GLU A 177 -9.49 5.28 -15.41
N HIS A 178 -9.60 4.96 -14.12
CA HIS A 178 -8.92 3.81 -13.52
C HIS A 178 -9.45 2.46 -14.00
N ALA A 179 -10.76 2.37 -14.26
CA ALA A 179 -11.38 1.15 -14.75
C ALA A 179 -11.08 0.88 -16.22
N TYR A 180 -10.73 1.91 -17.00
CA TYR A 180 -10.45 1.78 -18.42
C TYR A 180 -9.36 0.72 -18.71
N PRO A 181 -9.58 -0.23 -19.64
CA PRO A 181 -10.62 -0.24 -20.68
C PRO A 181 -11.93 -0.96 -20.31
N ASN A 182 -12.17 -1.27 -19.05
CA ASN A 182 -13.38 -1.98 -18.60
C ASN A 182 -14.54 -1.02 -18.35
N SER A 183 -15.77 -1.51 -18.52
CA SER A 183 -16.99 -0.85 -18.04
C SER A 183 -17.16 -1.05 -16.54
N VAL A 184 -17.91 -0.14 -15.91
CA VAL A 184 -18.25 -0.18 -14.47
C VAL A 184 -19.75 0.02 -14.31
N THR A 185 -20.36 -0.73 -13.39
CA THR A 185 -21.78 -0.59 -13.08
C THR A 185 -22.04 0.63 -12.18
N GLU A 186 -23.27 1.15 -12.20
CA GLU A 186 -23.70 2.20 -11.26
C GLU A 186 -23.57 1.77 -9.80
N GLU A 187 -23.84 0.48 -9.51
CA GLU A 187 -23.72 -0.11 -8.19
C GLU A 187 -22.27 -0.19 -7.71
N ASP A 188 -21.35 -0.63 -8.57
CA ASP A 188 -19.92 -0.70 -8.25
C ASP A 188 -19.33 0.71 -8.06
N LEU A 189 -19.77 1.69 -8.86
CA LEU A 189 -19.39 3.09 -8.68
C LEU A 189 -19.92 3.66 -7.36
N ALA A 190 -21.17 3.38 -7.02
CA ALA A 190 -21.79 3.81 -5.77
C ALA A 190 -21.11 3.17 -4.55
N GLU A 191 -20.72 1.90 -4.64
CA GLU A 191 -19.96 1.21 -3.60
C GLU A 191 -18.54 1.78 -3.46
N SER A 192 -17.84 1.97 -4.58
CA SER A 192 -16.48 2.49 -4.62
C SER A 192 -16.39 3.93 -4.10
N LEU A 193 -17.34 4.78 -4.49
CA LEU A 193 -17.41 6.20 -4.11
C LEU A 193 -18.28 6.45 -2.87
N ARG A 194 -18.86 5.38 -2.31
CA ARG A 194 -19.66 5.37 -1.06
C ARG A 194 -20.80 6.38 -1.04
N CYS A 195 -21.49 6.53 -2.15
CA CYS A 195 -22.63 7.42 -2.32
C CYS A 195 -23.88 6.64 -2.77
N SER A 196 -25.00 7.33 -2.91
CA SER A 196 -26.22 6.72 -3.44
C SER A 196 -26.11 6.52 -4.95
N VAL A 197 -26.83 5.52 -5.47
CA VAL A 197 -26.92 5.28 -6.92
C VAL A 197 -27.57 6.49 -7.62
N GLU A 198 -28.49 7.18 -6.94
CA GLU A 198 -29.11 8.41 -7.41
C GLU A 198 -28.10 9.55 -7.61
N GLU A 199 -27.15 9.72 -6.69
CA GLU A 199 -26.06 10.70 -6.80
C GLU A 199 -25.10 10.33 -7.94
N ILE A 200 -24.74 9.04 -8.07
CA ILE A 200 -23.93 8.56 -9.19
C ILE A 200 -24.61 8.85 -10.53
N ARG A 201 -25.90 8.55 -10.67
CA ARG A 201 -26.68 8.85 -11.89
C ARG A 201 -26.66 10.33 -12.24
N HIS A 202 -26.74 11.21 -11.24
CA HIS A 202 -26.66 12.64 -11.46
C HIS A 202 -25.32 13.04 -12.11
N PHE A 203 -24.20 12.55 -11.58
CA PHE A 203 -22.86 12.86 -12.12
C PHE A 203 -22.58 12.18 -13.46
N LEU A 204 -23.05 10.95 -13.67
CA LEU A 204 -22.93 10.26 -14.95
C LEU A 204 -23.68 11.01 -16.06
N SER A 205 -24.87 11.56 -15.77
CA SER A 205 -25.60 12.39 -16.74
C SER A 205 -24.85 13.68 -17.10
N ILE A 206 -24.12 14.28 -16.16
CA ILE A 206 -23.26 15.44 -16.43
C ILE A 206 -22.11 15.04 -17.36
N LEU A 207 -21.36 13.98 -17.01
CA LEU A 207 -20.20 13.51 -17.77
C LEU A 207 -20.55 12.99 -19.17
N GLU A 208 -21.73 12.38 -19.32
CA GLU A 208 -22.26 11.94 -20.61
C GLU A 208 -22.57 13.13 -21.52
N LYS A 209 -23.22 14.18 -20.99
CA LYS A 209 -23.48 15.43 -21.71
C LYS A 209 -22.18 16.14 -22.12
N GLU A 210 -21.14 16.05 -21.30
CA GLU A 210 -19.80 16.56 -21.62
C GLU A 210 -19.03 15.69 -22.63
N GLY A 211 -19.57 14.51 -22.97
CA GLY A 211 -19.00 13.60 -23.96
C GLY A 211 -17.77 12.82 -23.49
N HIS A 212 -17.54 12.76 -22.17
CA HIS A 212 -16.39 12.06 -21.57
C HIS A 212 -16.61 10.57 -21.40
N ILE A 213 -17.86 10.14 -21.31
CA ILE A 213 -18.25 8.76 -21.03
C ILE A 213 -19.43 8.37 -21.93
N GLU A 214 -19.68 7.07 -22.05
CA GLU A 214 -20.87 6.54 -22.72
C GLU A 214 -21.40 5.31 -21.98
N GLN A 215 -22.71 5.12 -22.04
CA GLN A 215 -23.35 3.89 -21.56
C GLN A 215 -23.21 2.80 -22.63
N LEU A 216 -22.94 1.56 -22.22
CA LEU A 216 -22.85 0.45 -23.14
C LEU A 216 -24.22 0.14 -23.77
N PRO A 217 -24.33 0.01 -25.12
CA PRO A 217 -25.61 -0.14 -25.81
C PRO A 217 -26.43 -1.37 -25.38
N ASN A 218 -25.74 -2.41 -24.90
CA ASN A 218 -26.33 -3.71 -24.59
C ASN A 218 -26.45 -3.97 -23.09
N GLN A 219 -26.01 -3.04 -22.23
CA GLN A 219 -25.98 -3.21 -20.77
C GLN A 219 -26.40 -1.90 -20.08
N ILE A 220 -27.67 -1.84 -19.70
CA ILE A 220 -28.24 -0.70 -18.96
C ILE A 220 -27.56 -0.64 -17.59
N GLY A 221 -27.07 0.55 -17.23
CA GLY A 221 -26.35 0.79 -15.97
C GLY A 221 -24.85 0.52 -16.03
N GLU A 222 -24.29 0.12 -17.18
CA GLU A 222 -22.83 -0.01 -17.36
C GLU A 222 -22.24 1.14 -18.16
N TRP A 223 -21.22 1.77 -17.58
CA TRP A 223 -20.61 2.99 -18.07
C TRP A 223 -19.13 2.78 -18.39
N ILE A 224 -18.66 3.36 -19.48
CA ILE A 224 -17.26 3.30 -19.90
C ILE A 224 -16.76 4.69 -20.28
N ARG A 225 -15.48 4.96 -19.99
CA ARG A 225 -14.78 6.15 -20.46
C ARG A 225 -14.69 6.14 -21.99
N LYS A 226 -15.08 7.25 -22.62
CA LYS A 226 -14.90 7.47 -24.06
C LYS A 226 -13.43 7.77 -24.35
N ALA A 227 -12.76 6.88 -25.06
CA ALA A 227 -11.38 7.11 -25.49
C ALA A 227 -11.36 8.19 -26.58
N TYR A 228 -10.55 9.24 -26.41
CA TYR A 228 -10.20 10.12 -27.53
C TYR A 228 -9.26 9.34 -28.47
N ILE A 229 -9.84 8.66 -29.44
CA ILE A 229 -9.12 8.15 -30.59
C ILE A 229 -9.21 9.27 -31.63
N PRO A 230 -8.15 10.06 -31.86
CA PRO A 230 -8.17 11.01 -32.96
C PRO A 230 -8.48 10.21 -34.22
N GLU A 231 -9.53 10.62 -34.95
CA GLU A 231 -9.86 9.99 -36.22
C GLU A 231 -8.60 10.02 -37.10
N PRO A 232 -8.10 8.88 -37.58
CA PRO A 232 -6.98 8.88 -38.48
C PRO A 232 -7.40 9.69 -39.71
N GLN A 233 -6.68 10.78 -39.97
CA GLN A 233 -6.83 11.53 -41.21
C GLN A 233 -6.53 10.56 -42.37
N HIS A 234 -7.59 10.03 -42.97
CA HIS A 234 -7.49 9.15 -44.12
C HIS A 234 -7.04 9.98 -45.33
N ASN A 235 -5.74 9.97 -45.62
CA ASN A 235 -5.29 10.08 -46.99
C ASN A 235 -5.32 8.67 -47.60
N ILE A 236 -6.21 8.52 -48.56
CA ILE A 236 -6.49 7.29 -49.30
C ILE A 236 -5.30 6.99 -50.22
N GLN A 237 -4.70 5.80 -50.06
CA GLN A 237 -4.27 4.86 -51.12
C GLN A 237 -3.16 3.96 -50.58
N ASP A 238 -3.48 2.71 -50.22
CA ASP A 238 -3.08 1.54 -51.02
C ASP A 238 -3.41 0.20 -50.35
N LYS A 239 -3.63 -0.78 -51.22
CA LYS A 239 -4.09 -2.16 -51.03
C LYS A 239 -3.70 -2.86 -49.71
N HIS A 240 -4.72 -3.42 -49.05
CA HIS A 240 -4.65 -4.25 -47.84
C HIS A 240 -3.52 -5.31 -47.84
N PRO A 241 -2.65 -5.35 -46.81
CA PRO A 241 -2.08 -6.60 -46.35
C PRO A 241 -3.10 -7.33 -45.44
N GLN A 242 -3.32 -8.63 -45.68
CA GLN A 242 -4.20 -9.46 -44.86
C GLN A 242 -3.80 -9.39 -43.38
N THR A 243 -4.77 -9.09 -42.52
CA THR A 243 -4.55 -9.01 -41.06
C THR A 243 -4.51 -10.42 -40.47
N VAL A 244 -3.34 -10.85 -40.01
CA VAL A 244 -3.17 -12.05 -39.18
C VAL A 244 -3.38 -11.65 -37.72
N ALA A 245 -4.09 -12.47 -36.93
CA ALA A 245 -4.24 -12.27 -35.48
C ALA A 245 -3.45 -13.33 -34.73
N ILE A 246 -2.65 -12.92 -33.74
CA ILE A 246 -1.86 -13.81 -32.87
C ILE A 246 -2.44 -13.73 -31.46
N ILE A 247 -2.81 -14.88 -30.90
CA ILE A 247 -3.42 -14.99 -29.56
C ILE A 247 -2.42 -15.69 -28.65
N THR A 248 -2.02 -15.02 -27.56
CA THR A 248 -1.10 -15.54 -26.53
C THR A 248 -1.84 -15.78 -25.23
N CYS A 249 -1.54 -16.86 -24.51
CA CYS A 249 -2.23 -17.21 -23.26
C CYS A 249 -1.48 -16.74 -22.01
N LEU A 250 -0.18 -16.49 -22.10
CA LEU A 250 0.67 -16.12 -20.96
C LEU A 250 1.41 -14.80 -21.19
N PHE A 251 1.64 -14.04 -20.12
CA PHE A 251 2.31 -12.73 -20.19
C PHE A 251 3.75 -12.77 -20.78
N PRO A 252 4.60 -13.78 -20.47
CA PRO A 252 5.93 -13.87 -21.08
C PRO A 252 5.91 -14.14 -22.59
N GLU A 253 4.92 -14.89 -23.09
CA GLU A 253 4.73 -15.09 -24.53
C GLU A 253 4.38 -13.78 -25.22
N LYS A 254 3.47 -13.01 -24.62
CA LYS A 254 3.11 -11.68 -25.12
C LYS A 254 4.33 -10.78 -25.23
N GLN A 255 5.15 -10.68 -24.18
CA GLN A 255 6.38 -9.85 -24.22
C GLN A 255 7.33 -10.30 -25.33
N SER A 256 7.44 -11.61 -25.57
CA SER A 256 8.28 -12.15 -26.65
C SER A 256 7.73 -11.78 -28.03
N VAL A 257 6.42 -11.90 -28.23
CA VAL A 257 5.73 -11.55 -29.48
C VAL A 257 5.80 -10.03 -29.75
N ASP A 258 5.57 -9.21 -28.73
CA ASP A 258 5.63 -7.74 -28.82
C ASP A 258 7.04 -7.24 -29.16
N THR A 259 8.08 -7.98 -28.78
CA THR A 259 9.48 -7.63 -29.07
C THR A 259 9.87 -7.99 -30.51
N ILE A 260 9.24 -9.01 -31.11
CA ILE A 260 9.59 -9.54 -32.42
C ILE A 260 8.77 -8.88 -33.56
N ILE A 261 7.57 -8.34 -33.28
CA ILE A 261 6.68 -7.79 -34.31
C ILE A 261 6.93 -6.28 -34.52
N GLU A 262 7.44 -5.94 -35.69
CA GLU A 262 7.84 -4.56 -36.04
C GLU A 262 6.75 -3.74 -36.77
N ASN A 263 5.67 -4.36 -37.30
CA ASN A 263 4.59 -3.68 -38.04
C ASN A 263 3.18 -3.93 -37.45
N ARG A 264 2.69 -2.96 -36.68
CA ARG A 264 1.52 -3.07 -35.77
C ARG A 264 0.13 -2.85 -36.41
N THR A 265 -0.16 -3.45 -37.57
CA THR A 265 -1.55 -3.51 -38.07
C THR A 265 -2.33 -4.74 -37.57
N THR A 266 -1.68 -5.58 -36.76
CA THR A 266 -2.25 -6.80 -36.17
C THR A 266 -3.10 -6.47 -34.95
N LYS A 267 -4.42 -6.72 -35.02
CA LYS A 267 -5.33 -6.56 -33.89
C LYS A 267 -5.21 -7.77 -32.95
N HIS A 268 -4.81 -7.52 -31.70
CA HIS A 268 -4.81 -8.53 -30.64
C HIS A 268 -6.13 -8.48 -29.84
N ARG A 269 -6.80 -9.63 -29.67
CA ARG A 269 -7.97 -9.79 -28.79
C ARG A 269 -7.63 -10.80 -27.70
N TYR A 270 -8.01 -10.48 -26.47
CA TYR A 270 -7.96 -11.40 -25.32
C TYR A 270 -9.22 -12.28 -25.32
N LEU A 271 -9.06 -13.55 -24.93
CA LEU A 271 -10.17 -14.41 -24.53
C LEU A 271 -9.88 -14.88 -23.10
N PHE A 272 -10.68 -14.44 -22.12
CA PHE A 272 -10.67 -15.05 -20.79
C PHE A 272 -11.59 -16.28 -20.83
N LEU A 273 -11.00 -17.47 -20.79
CA LEU A 273 -11.72 -18.69 -20.47
C LEU A 273 -11.97 -18.69 -18.96
N LYS A 274 -13.23 -18.56 -18.53
CA LYS A 274 -13.65 -18.95 -17.18
C LYS A 274 -13.59 -20.48 -17.13
N ILE A 275 -12.64 -21.02 -16.37
CA ILE A 275 -12.69 -22.41 -15.91
C ILE A 275 -13.33 -22.38 -14.52
N PHE A 276 -14.34 -23.24 -14.31
CA PHE A 276 -15.12 -23.40 -13.08
C PHE A 276 -14.25 -23.70 -11.85
#